data_AF-A0A4R5XNM1-F1
#
_entry.id   AF-A0A4R5XNM1-F1
#
_cell.length_a   1.000
_cell.length_b   1.000
_cell.length_c   1.000
_cell.angle_alpha   90.00
_cell.angle_beta   90.00
_cell.angle_gamma   90.00
#
_symmetry.space_group_name_H-M   'P 1'
#
loop_
_entity.id
_entity.type
_entity.pdbx_description
1 polymer ?
#
loop_
_entity_poly.entity_id
_entity_poly.type
_entity_poly.pdbx_seq_one_letter_code
_entity_poly.pdbx_strand_id
1 'polypeptide(L)'
;MKNSKAAILLWSSQVFYLLFIPVWFAFFGLTMMMTQEEQQLSVFSDVLVYMAGAYPVVLIFTIAMSWTAYHKKNWKKMIITNSLPILWIAPILLTFLIANFL
;
A
#
# COMPACT_ATOMS: atom_id res chain seq x y z
N MET A 1 20.88 12.54 -18.71
CA MET A 1 20.45 11.17 -19.07
C MET A 1 19.38 10.72 -18.08
N LYS A 2 18.22 10.23 -18.55
CA LYS A 2 17.21 9.61 -17.68
C LYS A 2 17.82 8.32 -17.11
N ASN A 3 17.69 8.10 -15.79
CA ASN A 3 18.19 6.89 -15.16
C ASN A 3 17.21 5.74 -15.44
N SER A 4 17.53 4.88 -16.40
CA SER A 4 16.65 3.78 -16.82
C SER A 4 16.44 2.76 -15.70
N LYS A 5 17.46 2.51 -14.85
CA LYS A 5 17.34 1.57 -13.72
C LYS A 5 16.29 2.04 -12.71
N ALA A 6 16.31 3.34 -12.38
CA ALA A 6 15.33 3.92 -11.48
C ALA A 6 13.91 3.93 -12.08
N ALA A 7 13.76 4.11 -13.39
CA ALA A 7 12.46 4.00 -14.06
C ALA A 7 11.92 2.56 -14.04
N ILE A 8 12.77 1.57 -14.29
CA ILE A 8 12.41 0.14 -14.21
C ILE A 8 12.00 -0.22 -12.77
N LEU A 9 12.74 0.25 -11.78
CA LEU A 9 12.40 0.06 -10.36
C LEU A 9 10.98 0.57 -10.07
N LEU A 10 10.68 1.83 -10.40
CA LEU A 10 9.34 2.40 -10.18
C LEU A 10 8.25 1.58 -10.88
N TRP A 11 8.44 1.25 -12.16
CA TRP A 11 7.47 0.44 -12.90
C TRP A 11 7.24 -0.93 -12.26
N SER A 12 8.30 -1.67 -11.98
CA SER A 12 8.22 -3.01 -11.40
C SER A 12 7.52 -3.01 -10.04
N SER A 13 7.87 -2.07 -9.15
CA SER A 13 7.26 -1.96 -7.84
C SER A 13 5.80 -1.53 -7.91
N GLN A 14 5.47 -0.57 -8.79
CA GLN A 14 4.09 -0.07 -8.90
C GLN A 14 3.16 -1.12 -9.51
N VAL A 15 3.63 -1.88 -10.51
CA VAL A 15 2.88 -3.04 -11.03
C VAL A 15 2.68 -4.07 -9.92
N PHE A 16 3.72 -4.41 -9.16
CA PHE A 16 3.59 -5.31 -8.02
C PHE A 16 2.56 -4.80 -6.99
N TYR A 17 2.56 -3.50 -6.66
CA TYR A 17 1.57 -2.92 -5.75
C TYR A 17 0.14 -2.98 -6.33
N LEU A 18 -0.04 -2.68 -7.61
CA LEU A 18 -1.35 -2.75 -8.26
C LEU A 18 -1.96 -4.16 -8.21
N LEU A 19 -1.13 -5.21 -8.29
CA LEU A 19 -1.60 -6.60 -8.14
C LEU A 19 -2.20 -6.89 -6.75
N PHE A 20 -1.85 -6.10 -5.73
CA PHE A 20 -2.41 -6.24 -4.39
C PHE A 20 -3.72 -5.50 -4.18
N ILE A 21 -4.19 -4.69 -5.13
CA ILE A 21 -5.48 -3.99 -5.01
C ILE A 21 -6.65 -4.96 -4.77
N PRO A 22 -6.83 -6.04 -5.57
CA PRO A 22 -7.95 -6.97 -5.36
C PRO A 22 -7.85 -7.70 -4.01
N VAL A 23 -6.65 -8.14 -3.63
CA VAL A 23 -6.39 -8.78 -2.34
C VAL A 23 -6.76 -7.83 -1.21
N TRP A 24 -6.30 -6.58 -1.29
CA TRP A 24 -6.56 -5.57 -0.29
C TRP A 24 -8.06 -5.27 -0.13
N PHE A 25 -8.81 -5.14 -1.24
CA PHE A 25 -10.26 -4.93 -1.18
C PHE A 25 -11.00 -6.11 -0.54
N ALA A 26 -10.55 -7.34 -0.76
CA ALA A 26 -11.12 -8.51 -0.09
C ALA A 26 -10.93 -8.43 1.43
N PHE A 27 -9.71 -8.17 1.90
CA PHE A 27 -9.43 -8.00 3.33
C PHE A 27 -10.21 -6.84 3.94
N PHE A 28 -10.19 -5.67 3.30
CA PHE A 28 -10.89 -4.50 3.81
C PHE A 28 -12.40 -4.71 3.85
N GLY A 29 -12.99 -5.34 2.83
CA GLY A 29 -14.42 -5.67 2.80
C GLY A 29 -14.82 -6.59 3.95
N LEU A 30 -14.04 -7.65 4.21
CA LEU A 30 -14.26 -8.54 5.34
C LEU A 30 -14.16 -7.81 6.68
N THR A 31 -13.14 -6.96 6.85
CA THR A 31 -13.00 -6.14 8.07
C THR A 31 -14.23 -5.25 8.28
N MET A 32 -14.69 -4.55 7.24
CA MET A 32 -15.86 -3.67 7.33
C MET A 32 -17.14 -4.43 7.70
N MET A 33 -17.32 -5.65 7.18
CA MET A 33 -18.47 -6.50 7.54
C MET A 33 -18.42 -6.91 9.02
N MET A 34 -17.27 -7.36 9.50
CA MET A 34 -17.09 -7.75 10.91
C MET A 34 -17.27 -6.58 11.87
N THR A 35 -16.70 -5.41 11.53
CA THR A 35 -16.82 -4.18 12.32
C THR A 35 -18.28 -3.69 12.43
N GLN A 36 -19.12 -3.89 11.40
CA GLN A 36 -20.53 -3.50 11.44
C GLN A 36 -21.38 -4.40 12.34
N GLU A 37 -21.07 -5.69 12.43
CA GLU A 37 -21.74 -6.62 13.34
C GLU A 37 -21.38 -6.34 14.81
N GLU A 38 -20.14 -5.91 15.06
CA GLU A 38 -19.65 -5.49 16.38
C GLU A 38 -19.91 -3.99 16.64
N GLN A 39 -21.19 -3.59 16.70
CA GLN A 39 -21.63 -2.19 16.80
C GLN A 39 -21.26 -1.46 18.13
N GLN A 40 -20.29 -1.96 18.90
CA GLN A 40 -19.76 -1.37 20.14
C GLN A 40 -18.32 -0.85 20.02
N LEU A 41 -17.77 -0.74 18.81
CA LEU A 41 -16.42 -0.22 18.63
C LEU A 41 -16.35 1.29 18.93
N SER A 42 -15.25 1.70 19.57
CA SER A 42 -15.01 3.11 19.88
C SER A 42 -14.69 3.90 18.61
N VAL A 43 -14.95 5.21 18.62
CA VAL A 43 -14.62 6.15 17.52
C VAL A 43 -13.15 6.01 17.05
N PHE A 44 -12.23 5.68 17.97
CA PHE A 44 -10.83 5.46 17.64
C PHE A 44 -10.62 4.24 16.74
N SER A 45 -11.39 3.18 16.95
CA SER A 45 -11.32 1.94 16.16
C SER A 45 -11.81 2.17 14.73
N ASP A 46 -12.88 2.93 14.56
CA ASP A 46 -13.41 3.30 13.24
C ASP A 46 -12.36 4.07 12.43
N VAL A 47 -11.69 5.04 13.05
CA VAL A 47 -10.61 5.82 12.40
C VAL A 47 -9.48 4.90 11.94
N LEU A 48 -9.08 3.90 12.75
CA LEU A 48 -8.06 2.93 12.36
C LEU A 48 -8.51 2.09 11.15
N VAL A 49 -9.77 1.65 11.13
CA VAL A 49 -10.33 0.88 10.00
C VAL A 49 -10.32 1.72 8.72
N TYR A 50 -10.78 2.98 8.77
CA TYR A 50 -10.75 3.86 7.60
C TYR A 50 -9.31 4.21 7.15
N MET A 51 -8.36 4.37 8.09
CA MET A 51 -6.95 4.57 7.74
C MET A 51 -6.35 3.32 7.09
N ALA A 52 -6.69 2.12 7.57
CA ALA A 52 -6.34 0.88 6.89
C ALA A 52 -6.92 0.88 5.47
N GLY A 53 -8.16 1.36 5.35
CA GLY A 53 -8.95 1.65 4.14
C GLY A 53 -8.29 2.51 3.06
N ALA A 54 -7.28 3.32 3.43
CA ALA A 54 -6.75 4.36 2.55
C ALA A 54 -5.77 3.85 1.47
N TYR A 55 -5.47 2.55 1.42
CA TYR A 55 -4.41 2.00 0.56
C TYR A 55 -4.50 2.42 -0.92
N PRO A 56 -5.63 2.29 -1.64
CA PRO A 56 -5.69 2.66 -3.06
C PRO A 56 -5.42 4.15 -3.28
N VAL A 57 -5.89 5.00 -2.36
CA VAL A 57 -5.67 6.44 -2.40
C VAL A 57 -4.19 6.75 -2.19
N VAL A 58 -3.57 6.17 -1.15
CA VAL A 58 -2.14 6.31 -0.87
C VAL A 58 -1.29 5.80 -2.03
N LEU A 59 -1.67 4.69 -2.66
CA LEU A 59 -0.98 4.14 -3.83
C LEU A 59 -0.97 5.14 -5.00
N ILE A 60 -2.10 5.74 -5.34
CA ILE A 60 -2.18 6.76 -6.41
C ILE A 60 -1.28 7.96 -6.08
N PHE A 61 -1.36 8.48 -4.84
CA PHE A 61 -0.54 9.61 -4.41
C PHE A 61 0.96 9.31 -4.47
N THR A 62 1.36 8.12 -4.03
CA THR A 62 2.77 7.70 -4.00
C THR A 62 3.33 7.42 -5.39
N ILE A 63 2.52 6.91 -6.32
CA ILE A 63 2.86 6.83 -7.75
C ILE A 63 3.15 8.23 -8.30
N ALA A 64 2.23 9.18 -8.13
CA ALA A 64 2.42 10.54 -8.64
C ALA A 64 3.65 11.24 -8.04
N MET A 65 3.84 11.12 -6.71
CA MET A 65 4.98 11.71 -6.01
C MET A 65 6.32 11.11 -6.42
N SER A 66 6.39 9.78 -6.58
CA SER A 66 7.62 9.09 -6.95
C SER A 66 8.08 9.43 -8.36
N TRP A 67 7.16 9.49 -9.33
CA TRP A 67 7.46 9.96 -10.69
C TRP A 67 7.85 11.43 -10.73
N THR A 68 7.19 12.29 -9.95
CA THR A 68 7.57 13.71 -9.82
C THR A 68 8.99 13.84 -9.26
N ALA A 69 9.34 13.05 -8.23
CA ALA A 69 10.68 13.05 -7.65
C ALA A 69 11.74 12.49 -8.61
N TYR A 70 11.40 11.46 -9.39
CA TYR A 70 12.24 10.92 -10.47
C TYR A 70 12.59 11.99 -11.50
N HIS A 71 11.60 12.75 -11.98
CA HIS A 71 11.83 13.83 -12.95
C HIS A 71 12.66 14.98 -12.37
N LYS A 72 12.52 15.25 -11.06
CA LYS A 72 13.35 16.22 -10.33
C LYS A 72 14.73 15.68 -9.93
N LYS A 73 15.09 14.44 -10.33
CA LYS A 73 16.34 13.73 -9.97
C LYS A 73 16.56 13.61 -8.45
N ASN A 74 15.50 13.69 -7.65
CA ASN A 74 15.57 13.54 -6.20
C ASN A 74 15.36 12.06 -5.82
N TRP A 75 16.45 11.29 -5.88
CA TRP A 75 16.41 9.84 -5.69
C TRP A 75 15.95 9.42 -4.30
N LYS A 76 16.35 10.14 -3.25
CA LYS A 76 15.92 9.85 -1.88
C LYS A 76 14.41 9.98 -1.73
N LYS A 77 13.83 11.08 -2.21
CA LYS A 77 12.38 11.28 -2.19
C LYS A 77 11.65 10.24 -3.05
N MET A 78 12.20 9.92 -4.23
CA MET A 78 11.65 8.90 -5.12
C MET A 78 11.55 7.54 -4.42
N ILE A 79 12.63 7.08 -3.78
CA ILE A 79 12.64 5.78 -3.08
C ILE A 79 11.69 5.79 -1.90
N ILE A 80 11.76 6.82 -1.03
CA ILE A 80 10.89 6.90 0.15
C ILE A 80 9.42 6.87 -0.24
N THR A 81 9.02 7.71 -1.20
CA THR A 81 7.62 7.79 -1.64
C THR A 81 7.14 6.50 -2.29
N ASN A 82 7.99 5.86 -3.11
CA ASN A 82 7.66 4.60 -3.75
C ASN A 82 7.58 3.42 -2.77
N SER A 83 8.28 3.47 -1.63
CA SER A 83 8.24 2.40 -0.63
C SER A 83 7.00 2.45 0.27
N LEU A 84 6.25 3.55 0.35
CA LEU A 84 5.10 3.68 1.25
C LEU A 84 4.04 2.58 1.08
N PRO A 85 3.61 2.19 -0.14
CA PRO A 85 2.59 1.15 -0.32
C PRO A 85 2.97 -0.19 0.29
N ILE A 86 4.27 -0.48 0.47
CA ILE A 86 4.71 -1.75 1.07
C ILE A 86 4.27 -1.88 2.53
N LEU A 87 4.00 -0.76 3.23
CA LEU A 87 3.55 -0.79 4.62
C LEU A 87 2.15 -1.43 4.76
N TRP A 88 1.32 -1.37 3.71
CA TRP A 88 0.02 -2.05 3.68
C TRP A 88 0.14 -3.50 3.21
N ILE A 89 1.08 -3.79 2.32
CA ILE A 89 1.23 -5.12 1.70
C ILE A 89 2.04 -6.07 2.60
N ALA A 90 3.06 -5.56 3.29
CA ALA A 90 3.98 -6.37 4.08
C ALA A 90 3.29 -7.17 5.20
N PRO A 91 2.31 -6.64 5.95
CA PRO A 91 1.57 -7.44 6.93
C PRO A 91 0.83 -8.61 6.29
N ILE A 92 0.17 -8.39 5.14
CA ILE A 92 -0.54 -9.43 4.39
C ILE A 92 0.44 -10.53 3.97
N LEU A 93 1.56 -10.15 3.35
CA LEU A 93 2.61 -11.09 2.95
C LEU A 93 3.17 -11.87 4.15
N LEU A 94 3.40 -11.20 5.27
CA LEU A 94 3.92 -11.82 6.48
C LEU A 94 2.94 -12.85 7.05
N THR A 95 1.64 -12.56 7.05
CA THR A 95 0.60 -13.52 7.46
C THR A 95 0.62 -14.76 6.57
N PHE A 96 0.73 -14.60 5.25
CA PHE A 96 0.83 -15.74 4.33
C PHE A 96 2.11 -16.55 4.55
N LEU A 97 3.25 -15.89 4.76
CA LEU A 97 4.51 -16.59 5.03
C LEU A 97 4.43 -17.37 6.34
N ILE A 98 3.93 -16.76 7.42
CA ILE A 98 3.77 -17.45 8.71
C ILE A 98 2.84 -18.64 8.56
N ALA A 99 1.66 -18.46 7.96
CA ALA A 99 0.65 -19.52 7.87
C ALA A 99 1.05 -20.74 7.02
N ASN A 100 2.05 -20.60 6.13
CA ASN A 100 2.48 -21.69 5.25
C ASN A 100 3.83 -22.32 5.64
N PHE A 101 4.63 -21.65 6.49
CA PHE A 101 5.97 -22.11 6.86
C PHE A 101 6.14 -22.40 8.36
N LEU A 102 5.21 -21.96 9.21
CA LEU A 102 5.10 -22.31 10.64
C LEU A 102 3.87 -23.19 10.86
#